data_AF-X1HA48-F1
#
_entry.id   AF-X1HA48-F1
#
_cell.length_a   1.000
_cell.length_b   1.000
_cell.length_c   1.000
_cell.angle_alpha   90.00
_cell.angle_beta   90.00
_cell.angle_gamma   90.00
#
_symmetry.space_group_name_H-M   'P 1'
#
loop_
_entity.id
_entity.type
_entity.pdbx_description
1 polymer ?
#
loop_
_entity_poly.entity_id
_entity_poly.type
_entity_poly.pdbx_seq_one_letter_code
_entity_poly.pdbx_strand_id
1 'polypeptide(L)'
;AFIAEIQEQLAERFPEQEKTINNRISELIREDLRLKTLDGVRADGRKPDEIRPIAIETQVLPRTHGSALFTRGETQALATTTLGSKRDEQLIDDIEGSYYKNHMLHYNFPPFSVGEVRPMRGTSRREIGHGKLAERALHRVMPDFEDFPYTVRIVSEILESNGSSSMATVCASCMALMDAGVPIKAPVAGIAMGLVMESDRYVILSDILGTEDYLGDMDFKLAGTREGINSIQMDLKREGISIEIMREALEQAGKGRLYILDRM
;
A
#
# COMPACT_ATOMS: atom_id res chain seq x y z
N ALA A 1 21.64 17.74 6.62
CA ALA A 1 22.71 18.51 7.31
C ALA A 1 23.91 17.60 7.61
N PHE A 2 23.80 16.64 8.54
CA PHE A 2 24.92 15.77 8.95
C PHE A 2 25.54 14.92 7.83
N ILE A 3 24.72 14.26 6.99
CA ILE A 3 25.23 13.42 5.88
C ILE A 3 26.01 14.27 4.86
N ALA A 4 25.50 15.47 4.55
CA ALA A 4 26.14 16.36 3.59
C ALA A 4 27.51 16.85 4.09
N GLU A 5 27.62 17.13 5.39
CA GLU A 5 28.88 17.49 6.04
C GLU A 5 29.91 16.35 5.97
N ILE A 6 29.50 15.10 6.23
CA ILE A 6 30.37 13.93 6.09
C ILE A 6 30.82 13.74 4.63
N GLN A 7 29.89 13.90 3.68
CA GLN A 7 30.18 13.79 2.26
C GLN A 7 31.21 14.84 1.82
N GLU A 8 31.08 16.08 2.27
CA GLU A 8 32.01 17.17 1.97
C GLU A 8 33.41 16.88 2.52
N GLN A 9 33.51 16.49 3.79
CA GLN A 9 34.79 16.13 4.43
C GLN A 9 35.49 14.93 3.75
N LEU A 10 34.71 13.92 3.34
CA LEU A 10 35.25 12.75 2.66
C LEU A 10 35.60 13.04 1.19
N ALA A 11 34.87 13.95 0.53
CA ALA A 11 35.17 14.37 -0.83
C ALA A 11 36.50 15.14 -0.92
N GLU A 12 36.85 15.96 0.09
CA GLU A 12 38.18 16.59 0.16
C GLU A 12 39.31 15.56 0.22
N ARG A 13 39.09 14.46 0.93
CA ARG A 13 40.10 13.41 1.13
C ARG A 13 40.13 12.37 0.00
N PHE A 14 39.00 12.15 -0.67
CA PHE A 14 38.83 11.16 -1.73
C PHE A 14 38.03 11.75 -2.93
N PRO A 15 38.61 12.73 -3.66
CA PRO A 15 37.88 13.54 -4.64
C PRO A 15 37.29 12.78 -5.83
N GLU A 16 37.84 11.61 -6.19
CA GLU A 16 37.36 10.78 -7.30
C GLU A 16 36.43 9.63 -6.85
N GLN A 17 36.09 9.54 -5.56
CA GLN A 17 35.36 8.41 -4.98
C GLN A 17 33.96 8.75 -4.47
N GLU A 18 33.36 9.85 -4.95
CA GLU A 18 32.03 10.33 -4.52
C GLU A 18 30.97 9.23 -4.50
N LYS A 19 30.87 8.44 -5.58
CA LYS A 19 29.91 7.33 -5.67
C LYS A 19 30.16 6.25 -4.62
N THR A 20 31.42 5.93 -4.35
CA THR A 20 31.81 4.94 -3.32
C THR A 20 31.49 5.45 -1.93
N ILE A 21 31.74 6.73 -1.65
CA ILE A 21 31.40 7.38 -0.38
C ILE A 21 29.88 7.31 -0.16
N ASN A 22 29.08 7.70 -1.15
CA ASN A 22 27.62 7.71 -1.05
C ASN A 22 27.06 6.30 -0.81
N ASN A 23 27.59 5.31 -1.52
CA ASN A 23 27.21 3.91 -1.31
C ASN A 23 27.56 3.45 0.10
N ARG A 24 28.78 3.75 0.58
CA ARG A 24 29.23 3.31 1.90
C ARG A 24 28.44 3.96 3.04
N ILE A 25 28.12 5.25 2.91
CA ILE A 25 27.25 5.94 3.88
C ILE A 25 25.86 5.29 3.89
N SER A 26 25.31 5.00 2.71
CA SER A 26 23.99 4.35 2.59
C SER A 26 23.98 2.95 3.21
N GLU A 27 25.05 2.17 3.03
CA GLU A 27 25.23 0.87 3.69
C GLU A 27 25.28 1.00 5.21
N LEU A 28 26.05 1.94 5.75
CA LEU A 28 26.16 2.15 7.20
C LEU A 28 24.82 2.58 7.82
N ILE A 29 24.09 3.47 7.15
CA ILE A 29 22.75 3.88 7.58
C ILE A 29 21.80 2.68 7.57
N ARG A 30 21.87 1.85 6.52
CA ARG A 30 21.06 0.62 6.42
C ARG A 30 21.37 -0.35 7.55
N GLU A 31 22.65 -0.60 7.84
CA GLU A 31 23.09 -1.48 8.92
C GLU A 31 22.61 -0.96 10.29
N ASP A 32 22.82 0.32 10.59
CA ASP A 32 22.41 0.95 11.85
C ASP A 32 20.89 0.90 12.06
N LEU A 33 20.10 1.27 11.04
CA LEU A 33 18.64 1.24 11.13
C LEU A 33 18.10 -0.17 11.30
N ARG A 34 18.70 -1.16 10.62
CA ARG A 34 18.30 -2.58 10.77
C ARG A 34 18.61 -3.09 12.17
N LEU A 35 19.79 -2.80 12.72
CA LEU A 35 20.15 -3.18 14.08
C LEU A 35 19.21 -2.57 15.12
N LYS A 36 18.92 -1.26 15.02
CA LYS A 36 17.95 -0.60 15.90
C LYS A 36 16.55 -1.20 15.81
N THR A 37 16.14 -1.55 14.58
CA THR A 37 14.82 -2.17 14.36
C THR A 37 14.75 -3.56 15.01
N LEU A 38 15.83 -4.36 14.93
CA LEU A 38 15.94 -5.65 15.63
C LEU A 38 15.93 -5.50 17.15
N ASP A 39 16.44 -4.38 17.67
CA ASP A 39 16.37 -4.03 19.09
C ASP A 39 14.99 -3.44 19.49
N GLY A 40 14.03 -3.40 18.56
CA GLY A 40 12.64 -3.01 18.80
C GLY A 40 12.34 -1.52 18.59
N VAL A 41 13.29 -0.74 18.08
CA VAL A 41 13.13 0.70 17.82
C VAL A 41 13.05 0.96 16.31
N ARG A 42 11.88 1.39 15.85
CA ARG A 42 11.65 1.76 14.44
C ARG A 42 12.19 3.16 14.12
N ALA A 43 12.36 3.45 12.84
CA ALA A 43 12.92 4.72 12.37
C ALA A 43 12.10 5.95 12.81
N ASP A 44 10.80 5.79 13.01
CA ASP A 44 9.86 6.82 13.49
C ASP A 44 9.53 6.69 14.99
N GLY A 45 10.19 5.78 15.71
CA GLY A 45 10.01 5.57 17.14
C GLY A 45 8.81 4.69 17.53
N ARG A 46 8.03 4.18 16.58
CA ARG A 46 6.92 3.26 16.85
C ARG A 46 7.39 1.91 17.38
N LYS A 47 6.47 1.19 18.03
CA LYS A 47 6.63 -0.24 18.30
C LYS A 47 6.46 -1.08 17.03
N PRO A 48 6.97 -2.33 16.99
CA PRO A 48 6.83 -3.23 15.85
C PRO A 48 5.38 -3.44 15.40
N ASP A 49 4.42 -3.53 16.32
CA ASP A 49 3.01 -3.81 16.03
C ASP A 49 2.14 -2.56 15.85
N GLU A 50 2.70 -1.37 16.08
CA GLU A 50 1.98 -0.10 16.10
C GLU A 50 1.67 0.44 14.70
N ILE A 51 0.41 0.84 14.50
CA ILE A 51 -0.11 1.39 13.24
C ILE A 51 -0.08 2.92 13.32
N ARG A 52 0.28 3.58 12.21
CA ARG A 52 0.31 5.05 12.14
C ARG A 52 -1.09 5.65 12.38
N PRO A 53 -1.15 6.94 12.78
CA PRO A 53 -2.43 7.64 12.89
C PRO A 53 -3.26 7.52 11.62
N ILE A 54 -4.55 7.21 11.79
CA ILE A 54 -5.52 7.08 10.69
C ILE A 54 -6.51 8.24 10.77
N ALA A 55 -6.72 8.93 9.65
CA ALA A 55 -7.75 9.93 9.47
C ALA A 55 -8.60 9.56 8.24
N ILE A 56 -9.91 9.74 8.37
CA ILE A 56 -10.90 9.29 7.39
C ILE A 56 -11.92 10.41 7.19
N GLU A 57 -12.21 10.68 5.92
CA GLU A 57 -13.29 11.57 5.51
C GLU A 57 -14.08 10.91 4.37
N THR A 58 -15.41 10.98 4.43
CA THR A 58 -16.33 10.51 3.37
C THR A 58 -17.04 11.71 2.75
N GLN A 59 -17.60 11.57 1.54
CA GLN A 59 -18.30 12.66 0.83
C GLN A 59 -17.42 13.89 0.58
N VAL A 60 -16.12 13.67 0.39
CA VAL A 60 -15.11 14.72 0.20
C VAL A 60 -15.33 15.48 -1.11
N LEU A 61 -15.86 14.81 -2.14
CA LEU A 61 -16.16 15.43 -3.43
C LEU A 61 -17.68 15.62 -3.62
N PRO A 62 -18.13 16.83 -4.01
CA PRO A 62 -19.54 17.21 -3.92
C PRO A 62 -20.47 16.57 -4.97
N ARG A 63 -19.94 15.95 -6.03
CA ARG A 63 -20.73 15.49 -7.19
C ARG A 63 -20.49 14.04 -7.59
N THR A 64 -19.46 13.40 -7.05
CA THR A 64 -19.19 11.99 -7.31
C THR A 64 -20.30 11.13 -6.73
N HIS A 65 -20.56 9.95 -7.29
CA HIS A 65 -21.55 9.05 -6.71
C HIS A 65 -21.16 8.62 -5.29
N GLY A 66 -19.86 8.37 -5.05
CA GLY A 66 -19.30 8.27 -3.70
C GLY A 66 -17.83 8.67 -3.69
N SER A 67 -17.34 9.13 -2.54
CA SER A 67 -15.94 9.51 -2.36
C SER A 67 -15.48 9.32 -0.92
N ALA A 68 -14.20 8.98 -0.76
CA ALA A 68 -13.57 8.91 0.55
C ALA A 68 -12.07 9.23 0.47
N LEU A 69 -11.58 9.93 1.49
CA LEU A 69 -10.17 10.20 1.74
C LEU A 69 -9.73 9.35 2.92
N PHE A 70 -8.71 8.53 2.70
CA PHE A 70 -8.07 7.73 3.74
C PHE A 70 -6.61 8.18 3.88
N THR A 71 -6.25 8.62 5.07
CA THR A 71 -4.88 8.97 5.44
C THR A 71 -4.39 8.03 6.53
N ARG A 72 -3.20 7.45 6.34
CA ARG A 72 -2.47 6.68 7.35
C ARG A 72 -1.02 7.14 7.40
N GLY A 73 -0.66 7.89 8.44
CA GLY A 73 0.57 8.67 8.47
C GLY A 73 0.65 9.61 7.26
N GLU A 74 1.75 9.55 6.51
CA GLU A 74 1.99 10.34 5.28
C GLU A 74 1.62 9.56 4.00
N THR A 75 0.70 8.59 4.10
CA THR A 75 0.09 7.94 2.94
C THR A 75 -1.36 8.34 2.87
N GLN A 76 -1.74 9.01 1.79
CA GLN A 76 -3.10 9.52 1.56
C GLN A 76 -3.64 9.02 0.22
N ALA A 77 -4.81 8.38 0.26
CA ALA A 77 -5.54 7.92 -0.91
C ALA A 77 -6.94 8.54 -0.96
N LEU A 78 -7.23 9.24 -2.05
CA LEU A 78 -8.56 9.73 -2.38
C LEU A 78 -9.21 8.74 -3.35
N ALA A 79 -10.27 8.07 -2.94
CA ALA A 79 -11.05 7.18 -3.79
C ALA A 79 -12.36 7.83 -4.22
N THR A 80 -12.74 7.58 -5.47
CA THR A 80 -14.02 8.00 -6.04
C THR A 80 -14.70 6.82 -6.71
N THR A 81 -15.99 6.68 -6.48
CA THR A 81 -16.85 5.67 -7.09
C THR A 81 -17.75 6.33 -8.12
N THR A 82 -17.80 5.76 -9.31
CA THR A 82 -18.71 6.13 -10.38
C THR A 82 -19.56 4.91 -10.76
N LEU A 83 -20.88 5.05 -10.70
CA LEU A 83 -21.85 4.08 -11.18
C LEU A 83 -22.21 4.39 -12.63
N GLY A 84 -22.11 3.39 -13.49
CA GLY A 84 -22.46 3.43 -14.91
C GLY A 84 -23.51 2.39 -15.26
N SER A 85 -24.02 2.46 -16.48
CA SER A 85 -24.94 1.48 -17.05
C SER A 85 -24.20 0.23 -17.51
N LYS A 86 -24.95 -0.81 -17.92
CA LYS A 86 -24.39 -2.00 -18.56
C LYS A 86 -23.56 -1.71 -19.82
N ARG A 87 -23.84 -0.60 -20.53
CA ARG A 87 -23.07 -0.23 -21.72
C ARG A 87 -21.67 0.30 -21.40
N ASP A 88 -21.43 0.65 -20.15
CA ASP A 88 -20.15 1.17 -19.66
C ASP A 88 -19.21 0.05 -19.19
N GLU A 89 -19.64 -1.22 -19.27
CA GLU A 89 -18.79 -2.38 -18.98
C GLU A 89 -17.57 -2.38 -19.91
N GLN A 90 -16.40 -2.69 -19.34
CA GLN A 90 -15.17 -2.79 -20.11
C GLN A 90 -15.14 -4.11 -20.87
N LEU A 91 -15.16 -4.04 -22.20
CA LEU A 91 -14.80 -5.20 -23.04
C LEU A 91 -13.28 -5.42 -22.93
N ILE A 92 -12.90 -6.56 -22.40
CA ILE A 92 -11.52 -7.06 -22.46
C ILE A 92 -11.45 -8.02 -23.63
N ASP A 93 -10.60 -7.70 -24.61
CA ASP A 93 -10.26 -8.59 -25.71
C ASP A 93 -8.89 -9.19 -25.42
N ASP A 94 -8.89 -10.37 -24.78
CA ASP A 94 -7.68 -11.07 -24.37
C ASP A 94 -7.35 -12.21 -25.34
N ILE A 95 -6.13 -12.76 -25.23
CA ILE A 95 -5.65 -13.87 -26.06
C ILE A 95 -6.55 -15.11 -25.91
N GLU A 96 -7.10 -15.33 -24.73
CA GLU A 96 -7.98 -16.48 -24.42
C GLU A 96 -9.45 -16.24 -24.81
N GLY A 97 -9.79 -15.03 -25.28
CA GLY A 97 -11.14 -14.64 -25.68
C GLY A 97 -11.59 -13.33 -25.04
N SER A 98 -12.75 -12.84 -25.51
CA SER A 98 -13.30 -11.57 -25.06
C SER A 98 -14.33 -11.73 -23.95
N TYR A 99 -14.26 -10.90 -22.91
CA TYR A 99 -15.23 -10.89 -21.82
C TYR A 99 -15.53 -9.46 -21.35
N TYR A 100 -16.67 -9.28 -20.69
CA TYR A 100 -17.06 -7.99 -20.11
C TYR A 100 -16.73 -7.92 -18.64
N LYS A 101 -16.32 -6.74 -18.20
CA LYS A 101 -15.97 -6.45 -16.83
C LYS A 101 -16.74 -5.24 -16.32
N ASN A 102 -17.55 -5.48 -15.30
CA ASN A 102 -18.44 -4.50 -14.68
C ASN A 102 -17.85 -3.83 -13.44
N HIS A 103 -16.78 -4.37 -12.82
CA HIS A 103 -16.10 -3.76 -11.68
C HIS A 103 -14.66 -3.40 -12.03
N MET A 104 -14.34 -2.11 -12.09
CA MET A 104 -13.02 -1.61 -12.47
C MET A 104 -12.42 -0.77 -11.34
N LEU A 105 -11.12 -0.95 -11.07
CA LEU A 105 -10.37 -0.06 -10.18
C LEU A 105 -9.14 0.49 -10.92
N HIS A 106 -9.07 1.81 -11.01
CA HIS A 106 -7.91 2.52 -11.53
C HIS A 106 -7.13 3.13 -10.37
N TYR A 107 -5.82 2.90 -10.37
CA TYR A 107 -4.90 3.42 -9.36
C TYR A 107 -3.94 4.38 -10.05
N ASN A 108 -3.84 5.59 -9.52
CA ASN A 108 -3.00 6.66 -10.04
C ASN A 108 -1.97 7.06 -8.99
N PHE A 109 -0.70 7.14 -9.40
CA PHE A 109 0.42 7.54 -8.56
C PHE A 109 1.14 8.75 -9.16
N PRO A 110 0.58 9.96 -9.00
CA PRO A 110 1.16 11.15 -9.59
C PRO A 110 2.52 11.49 -8.94
N PRO A 111 3.47 12.09 -9.68
CA PRO A 111 4.81 12.41 -9.17
C PRO A 111 4.83 13.28 -7.91
N PHE A 112 3.85 14.19 -7.78
CA PHE A 112 3.75 15.07 -6.60
C PHE A 112 3.50 14.29 -5.30
N SER A 113 2.97 13.07 -5.37
CA SER A 113 2.68 12.24 -4.18
C SER A 113 3.92 11.89 -3.36
N VAL A 114 5.11 11.98 -3.98
CA VAL A 114 6.42 11.81 -3.36
C VAL A 114 7.28 13.07 -3.45
N GLY A 115 6.67 14.22 -3.75
CA GLY A 115 7.36 15.51 -3.88
C GLY A 115 8.25 15.63 -5.11
N GLU A 116 8.07 14.77 -6.13
CA GLU A 116 8.88 14.77 -7.34
C GLU A 116 8.21 15.47 -8.52
N VAL A 117 9.03 16.04 -9.42
CA VAL A 117 8.57 16.61 -10.69
C VAL A 117 8.94 15.67 -11.83
N ARG A 118 7.95 15.03 -12.43
CA ARG A 118 8.12 14.15 -13.60
C ARG A 118 6.98 14.35 -14.61
N PRO A 119 7.19 14.09 -15.91
CA PRO A 119 6.11 14.13 -16.89
C PRO A 119 5.04 13.08 -16.58
N MET A 120 3.77 13.47 -16.61
CA MET A 120 2.64 12.53 -16.56
C MET A 120 2.60 11.73 -17.86
N ARG A 121 3.00 10.46 -17.80
CA ARG A 121 2.87 9.49 -18.89
C ARG A 121 1.68 8.57 -18.61
N GLY A 122 1.41 7.62 -19.51
CA GLY A 122 0.41 6.59 -19.26
C GLY A 122 0.73 5.74 -18.02
N THR A 123 -0.26 4.97 -17.57
CA THR A 123 -0.18 4.12 -16.37
C THR A 123 0.99 3.14 -16.44
N SER A 124 1.83 3.15 -15.42
CA SER A 124 2.97 2.23 -15.28
C SER A 124 2.53 0.81 -14.91
N ARG A 125 3.41 -0.17 -15.12
CA ARG A 125 3.16 -1.57 -14.69
C ARG A 125 2.91 -1.68 -13.18
N ARG A 126 3.59 -0.86 -12.38
CA ARG A 126 3.43 -0.84 -10.92
C ARG A 126 2.04 -0.34 -10.52
N GLU A 127 1.58 0.73 -11.16
CA GLU A 127 0.22 1.27 -10.94
C GLU A 127 -0.85 0.25 -11.32
N ILE A 128 -0.69 -0.44 -12.46
CA ILE A 128 -1.59 -1.54 -12.85
C ILE A 128 -1.56 -2.65 -11.78
N GLY A 129 -0.39 -3.07 -11.33
CA GLY A 129 -0.24 -4.12 -10.32
C GLY A 129 -0.90 -3.77 -8.98
N HIS A 130 -0.70 -2.54 -8.49
CA HIS A 130 -1.35 -2.03 -7.28
C HIS A 130 -2.86 -1.93 -7.45
N GLY A 131 -3.32 -1.42 -8.58
CA GLY A 131 -4.75 -1.36 -8.91
C GLY A 131 -5.39 -2.74 -8.91
N LYS A 132 -4.77 -3.74 -9.57
CA LYS A 132 -5.26 -5.12 -9.60
C LYS A 132 -5.27 -5.80 -8.24
N LEU A 133 -4.27 -5.52 -7.39
CA LEU A 133 -4.26 -6.04 -6.02
C LEU A 133 -5.47 -5.52 -5.24
N ALA A 134 -5.72 -4.21 -5.27
CA ALA A 134 -6.86 -3.61 -4.58
C ALA A 134 -8.21 -4.03 -5.19
N GLU A 135 -8.29 -4.09 -6.53
CA GLU A 135 -9.47 -4.54 -7.26
C GLU A 135 -9.87 -5.95 -6.84
N ARG A 136 -8.90 -6.87 -6.77
CA ARG A 136 -9.11 -8.25 -6.33
C ARG A 136 -9.57 -8.35 -4.87
N ALA A 137 -9.08 -7.47 -4.01
CA ALA A 137 -9.48 -7.43 -2.61
C ALA A 137 -10.96 -7.06 -2.45
N LEU A 138 -11.43 -6.07 -3.22
CA LEU A 138 -12.81 -5.56 -3.16
C LEU A 138 -13.79 -6.44 -3.93
N HIS A 139 -13.38 -7.01 -5.06
CA HIS A 139 -14.24 -7.88 -5.89
C HIS A 139 -14.90 -9.02 -5.09
N ARG A 140 -14.22 -9.54 -4.07
CA ARG A 140 -14.73 -10.63 -3.21
C ARG A 140 -15.96 -10.24 -2.40
N VAL A 141 -16.18 -8.95 -2.15
CA VAL A 141 -17.33 -8.43 -1.38
C VAL A 141 -18.34 -7.69 -2.25
N MET A 142 -18.13 -7.61 -3.56
CA MET A 142 -19.09 -6.96 -4.45
C MET A 142 -20.39 -7.76 -4.52
N PRO A 143 -21.55 -7.09 -4.66
CA PRO A 143 -22.81 -7.75 -4.99
C PRO A 143 -22.74 -8.37 -6.39
N ASP A 144 -23.62 -9.34 -6.62
CA ASP A 144 -23.79 -9.91 -7.95
C ASP A 144 -24.53 -8.89 -8.85
N PHE A 145 -24.38 -8.99 -10.17
CA PHE A 145 -24.88 -7.96 -11.09
C PHE A 145 -26.41 -7.89 -11.09
N GLU A 146 -27.09 -9.00 -10.87
CA GLU A 146 -28.54 -9.10 -10.76
C GLU A 146 -29.09 -8.31 -9.58
N ASP A 147 -28.35 -8.25 -8.47
CA ASP A 147 -28.72 -7.53 -7.25
C ASP A 147 -28.34 -6.05 -7.32
N PHE A 148 -27.29 -5.71 -8.07
CA PHE A 148 -26.83 -4.34 -8.26
C PHE A 148 -26.39 -4.12 -9.73
N PRO A 149 -27.34 -3.81 -10.64
CA PRO A 149 -27.12 -3.82 -12.09
C PRO A 149 -26.42 -2.55 -12.60
N TYR A 150 -25.33 -2.18 -11.94
CA TYR A 150 -24.48 -1.04 -12.28
C TYR A 150 -23.06 -1.50 -12.58
N THR A 151 -22.47 -0.87 -13.59
CA THR A 151 -21.02 -0.91 -13.76
C THR A 151 -20.40 -0.01 -12.70
N VAL A 152 -19.46 -0.55 -11.93
CA VAL A 152 -18.77 0.17 -10.85
C VAL A 152 -17.36 0.49 -11.29
N ARG A 153 -17.03 1.78 -11.38
CA ARG A 153 -15.68 2.26 -11.62
C ARG A 153 -15.17 3.00 -10.40
N ILE A 154 -14.08 2.51 -9.84
CA ILE A 154 -13.34 3.14 -8.76
C ILE A 154 -12.09 3.79 -9.33
N VAL A 155 -11.80 5.01 -8.91
CA VAL A 155 -10.51 5.67 -9.16
C VAL A 155 -9.90 6.05 -7.82
N SER A 156 -8.68 5.58 -7.57
CA SER A 156 -7.88 5.94 -6.41
C SER A 156 -6.71 6.81 -6.83
N GLU A 157 -6.70 8.04 -6.35
CA GLU A 157 -5.62 9.01 -6.50
C GLU A 157 -4.77 8.98 -5.24
N ILE A 158 -3.47 8.68 -5.38
CA ILE A 158 -2.53 8.77 -4.26
C ILE A 158 -2.03 10.21 -4.18
N LEU A 159 -2.39 10.89 -3.09
CA LEU A 159 -2.07 12.31 -2.88
C LEU A 159 -0.77 12.49 -2.11
N GLU A 160 -0.47 11.57 -1.19
CA GLU A 160 0.78 11.49 -0.42
C GLU A 160 1.18 10.02 -0.30
N SER A 161 2.48 9.72 -0.32
CA SER A 161 2.98 8.35 -0.26
C SER A 161 4.22 8.20 0.62
N ASN A 162 4.03 7.57 1.79
CA ASN A 162 5.12 7.06 2.61
C ASN A 162 4.86 5.61 3.07
N GLY A 163 4.36 4.77 2.17
CA GLY A 163 4.23 3.33 2.38
C GLY A 163 2.80 2.80 2.19
N SER A 164 2.70 1.64 1.54
CA SER A 164 1.46 0.86 1.39
C SER A 164 0.27 1.61 0.78
N SER A 165 0.52 2.41 -0.26
CA SER A 165 -0.51 3.14 -1.00
C SER A 165 -1.59 2.22 -1.60
N SER A 166 -1.24 0.99 -2.02
CA SER A 166 -2.22 0.02 -2.52
C SER A 166 -3.20 -0.47 -1.45
N MET A 167 -2.77 -0.55 -0.18
CA MET A 167 -3.67 -0.90 0.92
C MET A 167 -4.50 0.29 1.39
N ALA A 168 -3.94 1.51 1.33
CA ALA A 168 -4.71 2.73 1.51
C ALA A 168 -5.83 2.85 0.45
N THR A 169 -5.53 2.48 -0.81
CA THR A 169 -6.53 2.37 -1.88
C THR A 169 -7.65 1.40 -1.53
N VAL A 170 -7.35 0.23 -0.95
CA VAL A 170 -8.41 -0.72 -0.50
C VAL A 170 -9.34 -0.05 0.51
N CYS A 171 -8.78 0.59 1.54
CA CYS A 171 -9.56 1.23 2.59
C CYS A 171 -10.41 2.38 2.04
N ALA A 172 -9.80 3.31 1.29
CA ALA A 172 -10.50 4.44 0.67
C ALA A 172 -11.62 3.96 -0.27
N SER A 173 -11.33 2.97 -1.12
CA SER A 173 -12.30 2.44 -2.08
C SER A 173 -13.47 1.74 -1.40
N CYS A 174 -13.23 1.00 -0.32
CA CYS A 174 -14.30 0.39 0.47
C CYS A 174 -15.29 1.43 0.98
N MET A 175 -14.78 2.53 1.56
CA MET A 175 -15.62 3.61 2.06
C MET A 175 -16.31 4.38 0.92
N ALA A 176 -15.61 4.63 -0.18
CA ALA A 176 -16.20 5.28 -1.35
C ALA A 176 -17.31 4.43 -2.02
N LEU A 177 -17.21 3.10 -1.95
CA LEU A 177 -18.28 2.19 -2.40
C LEU A 177 -19.51 2.29 -1.50
N MET A 178 -19.30 2.28 -0.18
CA MET A 178 -20.37 2.44 0.81
C MET A 178 -21.06 3.79 0.67
N ASP A 179 -20.29 4.87 0.50
CA ASP A 179 -20.80 6.22 0.29
C ASP A 179 -21.63 6.32 -1.01
N ALA A 180 -21.23 5.58 -2.06
CA ALA A 180 -22.00 5.48 -3.30
C ALA A 180 -23.27 4.60 -3.19
N GLY A 181 -23.56 4.03 -2.02
CA GLY A 181 -24.70 3.14 -1.81
C GLY A 181 -24.53 1.76 -2.43
N VAL A 182 -23.30 1.34 -2.75
CA VAL A 182 -23.05 -0.03 -3.24
C VAL A 182 -23.23 -1.02 -2.08
N PRO A 183 -24.12 -2.02 -2.19
CA PRO A 183 -24.41 -2.96 -1.11
C PRO A 183 -23.33 -4.05 -1.01
N ILE A 184 -22.11 -3.67 -0.60
CA ILE A 184 -21.02 -4.62 -0.42
C ILE A 184 -21.30 -5.58 0.74
N LYS A 185 -20.92 -6.85 0.58
CA LYS A 185 -21.20 -7.95 1.52
C LYS A 185 -20.54 -7.74 2.89
N ALA A 186 -19.37 -7.11 2.92
CA ALA A 186 -18.66 -6.74 4.14
C ALA A 186 -17.60 -5.65 3.86
N PRO A 187 -17.25 -4.82 4.86
CA PRO A 187 -16.12 -3.89 4.74
C PRO A 187 -14.77 -4.62 4.59
N VAL A 188 -13.85 -4.02 3.83
CA VAL A 188 -12.51 -4.56 3.55
C VAL A 188 -11.45 -3.53 3.91
N ALA A 189 -10.46 -3.92 4.71
CA ALA A 189 -9.28 -3.10 4.98
C ALA A 189 -8.00 -3.81 4.54
N GLY A 190 -6.96 -3.02 4.28
CA GLY A 190 -5.64 -3.49 3.92
C GLY A 190 -4.53 -3.00 4.86
N ILE A 191 -3.52 -3.83 5.06
CA ILE A 191 -2.30 -3.50 5.80
C ILE A 191 -1.07 -4.04 5.06
N ALA A 192 0.06 -3.32 5.15
CA ALA A 192 1.36 -3.86 4.76
C ALA A 192 2.19 -4.15 6.00
N MET A 193 2.89 -5.27 5.94
CA MET A 193 3.80 -5.75 6.96
C MET A 193 5.21 -5.80 6.38
N GLY A 194 6.20 -5.67 7.25
CA GLY A 194 7.59 -5.90 6.91
C GLY A 194 8.26 -6.92 7.81
N LEU A 195 9.43 -7.35 7.38
CA LEU A 195 10.34 -8.20 8.16
C LEU A 195 11.73 -7.59 8.12
N VAL A 196 12.40 -7.52 9.25
CA VAL A 196 13.85 -7.29 9.30
C VAL A 196 14.47 -8.50 9.98
N MET A 197 15.48 -9.09 9.35
CA MET A 197 16.13 -10.32 9.80
C MET A 197 17.64 -10.25 9.63
N GLU A 198 18.38 -10.54 10.69
CA GLU A 198 19.84 -10.63 10.69
C GLU A 198 20.31 -11.85 11.47
N SER A 199 21.08 -12.73 10.81
CA SER A 199 21.45 -14.05 11.37
C SER A 199 20.22 -14.80 11.90
N ASP A 200 20.13 -15.07 13.20
CA ASP A 200 19.01 -15.77 13.85
C ASP A 200 17.95 -14.85 14.48
N ARG A 201 18.13 -13.51 14.39
CA ARG A 201 17.19 -12.53 14.95
C ARG A 201 16.28 -11.98 13.87
N TYR A 202 15.00 -11.80 14.20
CA TYR A 202 14.06 -11.13 13.31
C TYR A 202 13.02 -10.30 14.08
N VAL A 203 12.38 -9.38 13.37
CA VAL A 203 11.24 -8.59 13.87
C VAL A 203 10.24 -8.37 12.75
N ILE A 204 8.95 -8.55 13.06
CA ILE A 204 7.83 -8.31 12.15
C ILE A 204 7.25 -6.92 12.44
N LEU A 205 7.08 -6.13 11.39
CA LEU A 205 6.65 -4.74 11.47
C LEU A 205 5.25 -4.59 10.88
N SER A 206 4.33 -3.99 11.63
CA SER A 206 3.02 -3.54 11.18
C SER A 206 3.11 -2.16 10.55
N ASP A 207 2.38 -2.00 9.44
CA ASP A 207 2.20 -0.71 8.77
C ASP A 207 3.53 0.00 8.48
N ILE A 208 4.31 -0.63 7.60
CA ILE A 208 5.67 -0.19 7.28
C ILE A 208 5.72 1.15 6.54
N LEU A 209 6.77 1.91 6.84
CA LEU A 209 7.20 3.08 6.08
C LEU A 209 7.84 2.67 4.75
N GLY A 210 7.94 3.62 3.82
CA GLY A 210 8.72 3.39 2.59
C GLY A 210 10.19 3.04 2.86
N THR A 211 10.78 3.65 3.89
CA THR A 211 12.14 3.34 4.35
C THR A 211 12.24 1.92 4.92
N GLU A 212 11.25 1.46 5.68
CA GLU A 212 11.25 0.12 6.26
C GLU A 212 11.06 -0.97 5.19
N ASP A 213 10.26 -0.71 4.16
CA ASP A 213 10.21 -1.56 2.96
C ASP A 213 11.60 -1.64 2.32
N TYR A 214 12.20 -0.50 1.98
CA TYR A 214 13.51 -0.45 1.31
C TYR A 214 14.62 -1.20 2.08
N LEU A 215 14.62 -1.09 3.41
CA LEU A 215 15.62 -1.69 4.28
C LEU A 215 15.28 -3.13 4.71
N GLY A 216 14.01 -3.51 4.64
CA GLY A 216 13.49 -4.80 5.09
C GLY A 216 13.80 -5.94 4.14
N ASP A 217 13.46 -7.14 4.60
CA ASP A 217 13.66 -8.42 3.94
C ASP A 217 12.37 -8.98 3.32
N MET A 218 11.22 -8.40 3.66
CA MET A 218 9.89 -8.75 3.14
C MET A 218 8.97 -7.53 3.10
N ASP A 219 8.17 -7.41 2.04
CA ASP A 219 6.99 -6.54 1.96
C ASP A 219 5.75 -7.43 1.75
N PHE A 220 4.94 -7.55 2.79
CA PHE A 220 3.78 -8.44 2.84
C PHE A 220 2.49 -7.63 2.97
N LYS A 221 1.70 -7.57 1.89
CA LYS A 221 0.44 -6.85 1.83
C LYS A 221 -0.73 -7.81 1.94
N LEU A 222 -1.66 -7.51 2.83
CA LEU A 222 -2.85 -8.31 3.07
C LEU A 222 -4.08 -7.42 3.16
N ALA A 223 -5.15 -7.83 2.47
CA ALA A 223 -6.45 -7.18 2.57
C ALA A 223 -7.57 -8.21 2.77
N GLY A 224 -8.59 -7.84 3.54
CA GLY A 224 -9.72 -8.71 3.81
C GLY A 224 -10.76 -8.09 4.74
N THR A 225 -11.78 -8.88 5.04
CA THR A 225 -12.88 -8.54 5.96
C THR A 225 -12.53 -8.98 7.38
N ARG A 226 -13.46 -8.83 8.33
CA ARG A 226 -13.31 -9.42 9.67
C ARG A 226 -13.24 -10.94 9.64
N GLU A 227 -13.93 -11.56 8.68
CA GLU A 227 -14.12 -13.01 8.61
C GLU A 227 -13.04 -13.75 7.82
N GLY A 228 -12.30 -13.04 6.95
CA GLY A 228 -11.39 -13.73 6.04
C GLY A 228 -10.44 -12.81 5.29
N ILE A 229 -9.55 -13.43 4.51
CA ILE A 229 -8.56 -12.73 3.68
C ILE A 229 -9.05 -12.76 2.23
N ASN A 230 -9.08 -11.60 1.57
CA ASN A 230 -9.54 -11.48 0.18
C ASN A 230 -8.36 -11.49 -0.80
N SER A 231 -7.23 -10.89 -0.41
CA SER A 231 -6.05 -10.83 -1.25
C SER A 231 -4.76 -10.75 -0.44
N ILE A 232 -3.71 -11.36 -0.97
CA ILE A 232 -2.35 -11.32 -0.45
C ILE A 232 -1.40 -10.98 -1.59
N GLN A 233 -0.35 -10.21 -1.29
CA GLN A 233 0.84 -10.06 -2.10
C GLN A 233 2.05 -10.12 -1.17
N MET A 234 3.03 -10.94 -1.50
CA MET A 234 4.27 -11.06 -0.74
C MET A 234 5.45 -10.86 -1.69
N ASP A 235 6.30 -9.89 -1.38
CA ASP A 235 7.57 -9.64 -2.04
C ASP A 235 8.70 -10.00 -1.05
N LEU A 236 9.48 -11.03 -1.38
CA LEU A 236 10.60 -11.49 -0.57
C LEU A 236 11.90 -11.01 -1.20
N LYS A 237 12.74 -10.34 -0.40
CA LYS A 237 14.04 -9.85 -0.84
C LYS A 237 15.18 -10.82 -0.49
N ARG A 238 14.83 -12.01 0.00
CA ARG A 238 15.73 -13.10 0.41
C ARG A 238 15.21 -14.45 -0.10
N GLU A 239 16.05 -15.47 -0.03
CA GLU A 239 15.76 -16.81 -0.57
C GLU A 239 14.59 -17.55 0.13
N GLY A 240 14.18 -17.11 1.33
CA GLY A 240 13.00 -17.66 1.98
C GLY A 240 12.76 -17.14 3.40
N ILE A 241 11.59 -17.49 3.95
CA ILE A 241 11.19 -17.28 5.34
C ILE A 241 10.62 -18.59 5.89
N SER A 242 10.74 -18.84 7.18
CA SER A 242 10.16 -20.04 7.80
C SER A 242 8.63 -19.94 7.86
N ILE A 243 7.96 -21.09 7.95
CA ILE A 243 6.50 -21.16 8.08
C ILE A 243 6.04 -20.50 9.39
N GLU A 244 6.86 -20.60 10.43
CA GLU A 244 6.62 -19.99 11.74
C GLU A 244 6.54 -18.47 11.63
N ILE A 245 7.52 -17.84 10.96
CA ILE A 245 7.54 -16.39 10.73
C ILE A 245 6.34 -15.96 9.90
N MET A 246 5.99 -16.73 8.87
CA MET A 246 4.81 -16.44 8.05
C MET A 246 3.51 -16.50 8.88
N ARG A 247 3.39 -17.48 9.79
CA ARG A 247 2.22 -17.62 10.67
C ARG A 247 2.10 -16.42 11.62
N GLU A 248 3.20 -16.01 12.24
CA GLU A 248 3.24 -14.84 13.11
C GLU A 248 2.90 -13.55 12.35
N ALA A 249 3.46 -13.38 11.15
CA ALA A 249 3.19 -12.22 10.30
C ALA A 249 1.72 -12.14 9.89
N LEU A 250 1.09 -13.28 9.56
CA LEU A 250 -0.35 -13.38 9.27
C LEU A 250 -1.21 -13.02 10.49
N GLU A 251 -0.84 -13.49 11.68
CA GLU A 251 -1.59 -13.20 12.91
C GLU A 251 -1.51 -11.70 13.26
N GLN A 252 -0.31 -11.12 13.21
CA GLN A 252 -0.09 -9.70 13.45
C GLN A 252 -0.79 -8.83 12.38
N ALA A 253 -0.73 -9.22 11.10
CA ALA A 253 -1.49 -8.58 10.03
C ALA A 253 -3.00 -8.64 10.28
N GLY A 254 -3.50 -9.77 10.80
CA GLY A 254 -4.90 -9.95 11.19
C GLY A 254 -5.32 -8.93 12.24
N LYS A 255 -4.56 -8.80 13.33
CA LYS A 255 -4.79 -7.81 14.40
C LYS A 255 -4.77 -6.38 13.84
N GLY A 256 -3.78 -6.06 13.02
CA GLY A 256 -3.65 -4.73 12.43
C GLY A 256 -4.77 -4.38 11.44
N ARG A 257 -5.19 -5.34 10.61
CA ARG A 257 -6.34 -5.18 9.71
C ARG A 257 -7.64 -4.94 10.49
N LEU A 258 -7.87 -5.69 11.56
CA LEU A 258 -9.06 -5.50 12.41
C LEU A 258 -9.08 -4.12 13.06
N TYR A 259 -7.93 -3.64 13.55
CA TYR A 259 -7.80 -2.28 14.07
C TYR A 259 -8.16 -1.21 13.03
N ILE A 260 -7.74 -1.38 11.77
CA ILE A 260 -8.09 -0.45 10.68
C ILE A 260 -9.60 -0.52 10.39
N LEU A 261 -10.19 -1.72 10.37
CA LEU A 261 -11.63 -1.92 10.21
C LEU A 261 -12.47 -1.37 11.35
N ASP A 262 -11.92 -1.24 12.57
CA ASP A 262 -12.62 -0.60 13.69
C ASP A 262 -12.66 0.93 13.56
N ARG A 263 -11.77 1.51 12.75
CA ARG A 263 -11.70 2.95 12.49
C ARG A 263 -12.51 3.39 11.26
N MET A 264 -12.63 2.50 10.28
CA MET A 264 -13.45 2.69 9.08
C MET A 264 -14.93 2.47 9.39
#